data_AF-A0A1V5YSS6-F1
#
_entry.id   AF-A0A1V5YSS6-F1
#
_cell.length_a   1.000
_cell.length_b   1.000
_cell.length_c   1.000
_cell.angle_alpha   90.00
_cell.angle_beta   90.00
_cell.angle_gamma   90.00
#
_symmetry.space_group_name_H-M   'P 1'
#
loop_
_entity.id
_entity.type
_entity.pdbx_description
1 polymer ?
#
loop_
_entity_poly.entity_id
_entity_poly.type
_entity_poly.pdbx_seq_one_letter_code
_entity_poly.pdbx_strand_id
1 'polypeptide(L)'
;MKRQILFCLLVILLLAGCRAKATPEPTATPSPTQEPTATQTCTPSQTPTLTLTATSTETPPPSQTPTETVTPTLELTARLIWPRALFSPADVTWRDTTCPLEGEFLSCEFEYRKDNYGCYVGATCYDACGWFYSVDTIPPGVNEFSQPCW
;
A
#
# COMPACT_ATOMS: atom_id res chain seq x y z
N MET A 1 -31.38 38.61 25.29
CA MET A 1 -30.06 38.49 24.65
C MET A 1 -29.80 37.11 24.04
N LYS A 2 -30.03 35.99 24.77
CA LYS A 2 -29.84 34.61 24.23
C LYS A 2 -30.67 34.27 22.97
N ARG A 3 -31.93 34.74 22.90
CA ARG A 3 -32.81 34.49 21.73
C ARG A 3 -32.40 35.27 20.47
N GLN A 4 -31.76 36.44 20.64
CA GLN A 4 -31.23 37.25 19.55
C GLN A 4 -29.95 36.61 18.96
N ILE A 5 -29.07 36.08 19.83
CA ILE A 5 -27.85 35.37 19.43
C ILE A 5 -28.19 34.10 18.63
N LEU A 6 -29.18 33.34 19.08
CA LEU A 6 -29.64 32.14 18.37
C LEU A 6 -30.20 32.47 16.98
N PHE A 7 -30.93 33.58 16.86
CA PHE A 7 -31.47 34.03 15.58
C PHE A 7 -30.36 34.47 14.62
N CYS A 8 -29.35 35.19 15.10
CA CYS A 8 -28.19 35.57 14.29
C CYS A 8 -27.39 34.36 13.79
N LEU A 9 -27.15 33.35 14.64
CA LEU A 9 -26.46 32.12 14.24
C LEU A 9 -27.21 31.35 13.15
N LEU A 10 -28.54 31.30 13.25
CA LEU A 10 -29.39 30.61 12.27
C LEU A 10 -29.40 31.32 10.91
N VAL A 11 -29.37 32.66 10.89
CA VAL A 11 -29.26 33.46 9.66
C VAL A 11 -27.89 33.27 8.99
N ILE A 12 -26.81 33.21 9.75
CA ILE A 12 -25.46 32.99 9.20
C ILE A 12 -25.33 31.61 8.55
N LEU A 13 -25.96 30.57 9.13
CA LEU A 13 -25.97 29.22 8.56
C LEU A 13 -26.69 29.15 7.21
N LEU A 14 -27.73 29.98 7.00
CA LEU A 14 -28.52 29.99 5.76
C LEU A 14 -27.81 30.71 4.59
N LEU A 15 -26.82 31.55 4.86
CA LEU A 15 -26.09 32.33 3.85
C LEU A 15 -24.88 31.60 3.23
N ALA A 16 -24.51 30.42 3.72
CA ALA A 16 -23.32 29.67 3.27
C ALA A 16 -23.54 28.78 2.02
N GLY A 17 -24.72 28.82 1.40
CA GLY A 17 -25.15 27.82 0.39
C GLY A 17 -24.80 28.08 -1.08
N CYS A 18 -24.13 29.18 -1.44
CA CYS A 18 -23.89 29.50 -2.86
C CYS A 18 -22.45 29.15 -3.28
N ARG A 19 -22.22 27.88 -3.70
CA ARG A 19 -21.03 27.53 -4.49
C ARG A 19 -21.33 27.78 -5.96
N ALA A 20 -20.48 28.57 -6.62
CA ALA A 20 -20.52 28.78 -8.06
C ALA A 20 -20.39 27.43 -8.79
N LYS A 21 -21.33 27.15 -9.69
CA LYS A 21 -21.34 25.98 -10.57
C LYS A 21 -20.15 26.12 -11.52
N ALA A 22 -19.21 25.17 -11.46
CA ALA A 22 -18.10 25.12 -12.40
C ALA A 22 -18.65 24.94 -13.83
N THR A 23 -18.32 25.88 -14.70
CA THR A 23 -18.59 25.82 -16.14
C THR A 23 -17.68 24.76 -16.77
N PRO A 24 -18.20 23.82 -17.58
CA PRO A 24 -17.35 22.88 -18.30
C PRO A 24 -16.50 23.62 -19.33
N GLU A 25 -15.18 23.38 -19.28
CA GLU A 25 -14.17 23.87 -20.21
C GLU A 25 -14.36 23.22 -21.59
N PRO A 26 -14.17 23.94 -22.72
CA PRO A 26 -14.39 23.39 -24.05
C PRO A 26 -13.40 22.26 -24.37
N THR A 27 -13.95 21.13 -24.81
CA THR A 27 -13.22 19.96 -25.30
C THR A 27 -12.41 20.32 -26.55
N ALA A 28 -11.09 20.10 -26.51
CA ALA A 28 -10.23 20.25 -27.67
C ALA A 28 -10.54 19.17 -28.74
N THR A 29 -10.80 19.63 -29.96
CA THR A 29 -11.00 18.80 -31.15
C THR A 29 -9.76 17.93 -31.43
N PRO A 30 -9.91 16.63 -31.73
CA PRO A 30 -8.76 15.80 -32.09
C PRO A 30 -8.14 16.23 -33.42
N SER A 31 -6.81 16.34 -33.43
CA SER A 31 -5.97 16.64 -34.59
C SER A 31 -5.88 15.42 -35.54
N PRO A 32 -5.78 15.61 -36.87
CA PRO A 32 -5.74 14.50 -37.82
C PRO A 32 -4.51 13.60 -37.61
N THR A 33 -4.76 12.30 -37.55
CA THR A 33 -3.77 11.22 -37.50
C THR A 33 -2.95 11.20 -38.79
N GLN A 34 -1.62 11.29 -38.66
CA GLN A 34 -0.71 11.12 -39.79
C GLN A 34 -0.64 9.65 -40.21
N GLU A 35 -0.69 9.45 -41.53
CA GLU A 35 -0.56 8.18 -42.25
C GLU A 35 0.84 7.55 -42.03
N PRO A 36 0.96 6.21 -41.94
CA PRO A 36 2.25 5.57 -41.69
C PRO A 36 3.17 5.65 -42.92
N THR A 37 4.31 6.34 -42.74
CA THR A 37 5.40 6.39 -43.71
C THR A 37 6.06 5.01 -43.85
N ALA A 38 6.21 4.54 -45.09
CA ALA A 38 6.79 3.25 -45.43
C ALA A 38 8.20 3.06 -44.83
N THR A 39 8.37 1.97 -44.08
CA THR A 39 9.63 1.57 -43.46
C THR A 39 10.57 0.98 -44.50
N GLN A 40 11.76 1.56 -44.66
CA GLN A 40 12.79 1.02 -45.54
C GLN A 40 13.40 -0.25 -44.94
N THR A 41 13.49 -1.28 -45.78
CA THR A 41 14.09 -2.58 -45.44
C THR A 41 15.61 -2.46 -45.52
N CYS A 42 16.31 -2.68 -44.41
CA CYS A 42 17.77 -2.71 -44.39
C CYS A 42 18.31 -4.03 -44.97
N THR A 43 19.23 -3.90 -45.92
CA THR A 43 20.02 -4.97 -46.52
C THR A 43 20.94 -5.64 -45.48
N PRO A 44 21.14 -6.97 -45.50
CA PRO A 44 22.04 -7.62 -44.55
C PRO A 44 23.50 -7.22 -44.80
N SER A 45 24.14 -6.68 -43.77
CA SER A 45 25.59 -6.40 -43.74
C SER A 45 26.35 -7.69 -43.40
N GLN A 46 27.50 -7.89 -44.04
CA GLN A 46 28.32 -9.10 -43.86
C GLN A 46 28.82 -9.23 -42.42
N THR A 47 28.57 -10.38 -41.82
CA THR A 47 29.03 -10.77 -40.48
C THR A 47 30.55 -10.93 -40.47
N PRO A 48 31.30 -10.23 -39.61
CA PRO A 48 32.69 -10.58 -39.37
C PRO A 48 32.78 -11.91 -38.64
N THR A 49 33.54 -12.86 -39.20
CA THR A 49 33.86 -14.14 -38.56
C THR A 49 34.79 -13.88 -37.38
N LEU A 50 34.30 -14.10 -36.16
CA LEU A 50 35.10 -14.02 -34.93
C LEU A 50 36.03 -15.23 -34.83
N THR A 51 37.33 -14.98 -34.75
CA THR A 51 38.35 -15.96 -34.38
C THR A 51 38.21 -16.26 -32.88
N LEU A 52 37.89 -17.51 -32.54
CA LEU A 52 37.75 -17.94 -31.13
C LEU A 52 39.12 -18.03 -30.46
N THR A 53 39.43 -17.05 -29.61
CA THR A 53 40.50 -17.15 -28.63
C THR A 53 40.08 -18.11 -27.52
N ALA A 54 40.88 -19.14 -27.25
CA ALA A 54 40.61 -20.10 -26.19
C ALA A 54 40.45 -19.38 -24.85
N THR A 55 39.21 -19.33 -24.37
CA THR A 55 38.85 -18.72 -23.09
C THR A 55 39.12 -19.74 -22.00
N SER A 56 39.93 -19.37 -21.01
CA SER A 56 40.16 -20.20 -19.83
C SER A 56 38.81 -20.51 -19.18
N THR A 57 38.47 -21.80 -19.09
CA THR A 57 37.24 -22.25 -18.43
C THR A 57 37.47 -22.17 -16.94
N GLU A 58 36.95 -21.11 -16.31
CA GLU A 58 36.88 -21.06 -14.85
C GLU A 58 35.83 -22.07 -14.37
N THR A 59 36.25 -22.95 -13.47
CA THR A 59 35.39 -23.88 -12.74
C THR A 59 34.26 -23.11 -12.07
N PRO A 60 32.97 -23.49 -12.27
CA PRO A 60 31.88 -22.78 -11.63
C PRO A 60 32.02 -22.86 -10.10
N PRO A 61 31.75 -21.76 -9.37
CA PRO A 61 31.69 -21.80 -7.90
C PRO A 61 30.65 -22.83 -7.45
N PRO A 62 30.77 -23.40 -6.22
CA PRO A 62 29.82 -24.39 -5.72
C PRO A 62 28.40 -23.86 -5.88
N SER A 63 27.55 -24.69 -6.49
CA SER A 63 26.13 -24.39 -6.72
C SER A 63 25.52 -23.93 -5.40
N GLN A 64 25.05 -22.68 -5.38
CA GLN A 64 24.39 -22.12 -4.22
C GLN A 64 23.21 -23.02 -3.87
N THR A 65 23.21 -23.59 -2.67
CA THR A 65 22.04 -24.23 -2.05
C THR A 65 20.83 -23.35 -2.33
N PRO A 66 19.69 -23.90 -2.82
CA PRO A 66 18.52 -23.08 -3.07
C PRO A 66 18.17 -22.35 -1.77
N THR A 67 18.36 -21.04 -1.76
CA THR A 67 17.83 -20.17 -0.73
C THR A 67 16.33 -20.35 -0.79
N GLU A 68 15.75 -20.97 0.23
CA GLU A 68 14.30 -21.04 0.36
C GLU A 68 13.78 -19.61 0.27
N THR A 69 13.14 -19.30 -0.85
CA THR A 69 12.42 -18.05 -1.01
C THR A 69 11.21 -18.20 -0.12
N VAL A 70 11.35 -17.74 1.12
CA VAL A 70 10.24 -17.71 2.08
C VAL A 70 9.19 -16.82 1.46
N THR A 71 8.18 -17.41 0.81
CA THR A 71 6.99 -16.67 0.41
C THR A 71 6.44 -16.07 1.69
N PRO A 72 6.42 -14.74 1.84
CA PRO A 72 5.95 -14.13 3.07
C PRO A 72 4.50 -14.55 3.25
N THR A 73 4.28 -15.45 4.20
CA THR A 73 2.92 -15.78 4.64
C THR A 73 2.39 -14.52 5.30
N LEU A 74 1.09 -14.23 5.17
CA LEU A 74 0.48 -13.05 5.81
C LEU A 74 0.83 -12.92 7.30
N GLU A 75 0.99 -14.05 7.98
CA GLU A 75 1.51 -14.16 9.36
C GLU A 75 2.93 -13.59 9.53
N LEU A 76 3.85 -13.88 8.60
CA LEU A 76 5.22 -13.36 8.62
C LEU A 76 5.24 -11.87 8.30
N THR A 77 4.39 -11.41 7.37
CA THR A 77 4.26 -9.99 7.02
C THR A 77 3.76 -9.17 8.21
N ALA A 78 2.76 -9.66 8.95
CA ALA A 78 2.29 -9.01 10.16
C ALA A 78 3.41 -8.90 11.22
N ARG A 79 4.18 -9.98 11.43
CA ARG A 79 5.30 -10.00 12.40
C ARG A 79 6.46 -9.09 11.98
N LEU A 80 6.68 -8.89 10.68
CA LEU A 80 7.72 -8.01 10.16
C LEU A 80 7.44 -6.52 10.42
N ILE A 81 6.16 -6.13 10.55
CA ILE A 81 5.79 -4.73 10.79
C ILE A 81 5.98 -4.36 12.28
N TRP A 82 5.92 -5.33 13.21
CA TRP A 82 5.93 -5.08 14.66
C TRP A 82 6.95 -5.92 15.44
N PRO A 83 8.26 -5.66 15.31
CA PRO A 83 9.29 -6.51 15.90
C PRO A 83 9.23 -6.67 17.43
N ARG A 84 8.44 -5.84 18.17
CA ARG A 84 8.29 -5.95 19.63
C ARG A 84 6.86 -6.08 20.16
N ALA A 85 5.83 -6.03 19.32
CA ALA A 85 4.49 -6.37 19.80
C ALA A 85 4.39 -7.90 19.84
N LEU A 86 4.25 -8.49 21.03
CA LEU A 86 3.96 -9.92 21.16
C LEU A 86 2.52 -10.15 20.72
N PHE A 87 2.35 -10.74 19.54
CA PHE A 87 1.06 -11.27 19.10
C PHE A 87 1.25 -12.62 18.41
N SER A 88 0.20 -13.41 18.43
CA SER A 88 0.04 -14.72 17.82
C SER A 88 -1.05 -14.65 16.75
N PRO A 89 -1.20 -15.70 15.91
CA PRO A 89 -2.33 -15.77 14.98
C PRO A 89 -3.70 -15.67 15.66
N ALA A 90 -3.82 -16.00 16.95
CA ALA A 90 -5.08 -15.89 17.69
C ALA A 90 -5.50 -14.43 17.97
N ASP A 91 -4.56 -13.50 17.92
CA ASP A 91 -4.80 -12.07 18.15
C ASP A 91 -5.19 -11.35 16.85
N VAL A 92 -5.23 -12.07 15.72
CA VAL A 92 -5.51 -11.52 14.39
C VAL A 92 -6.85 -12.03 13.88
N THR A 93 -7.72 -11.09 13.52
CA THR A 93 -8.98 -11.38 12.83
C THR A 93 -8.84 -11.01 11.37
N TRP A 94 -9.00 -11.98 10.48
CA TRP A 94 -8.89 -11.79 9.02
C TRP A 94 -10.26 -11.62 8.37
N ARG A 95 -10.29 -10.90 7.26
CA ARG A 95 -11.42 -10.92 6.34
C ARG A 95 -11.68 -12.35 5.84
N ASP A 96 -12.95 -12.75 5.88
CA ASP A 96 -13.43 -14.08 5.46
C ASP A 96 -13.90 -14.13 4.00
N THR A 97 -13.79 -13.00 3.30
CA THR A 97 -14.15 -12.83 1.90
C THR A 97 -12.94 -12.44 1.07
N THR A 98 -12.88 -12.98 -0.14
CA THR A 98 -11.79 -12.71 -1.09
C THR A 98 -12.19 -11.68 -2.13
N CYS A 99 -11.21 -11.01 -2.70
CA CYS A 99 -11.40 -10.06 -3.79
C CYS A 99 -10.22 -10.08 -4.78
N PRO A 100 -10.37 -9.56 -6.01
CA PRO A 100 -9.29 -9.59 -6.99
C PRO A 100 -8.06 -8.73 -6.67
N LEU A 101 -8.17 -7.79 -5.71
CA LEU A 101 -7.11 -6.84 -5.33
C LEU A 101 -6.70 -7.03 -3.86
N GLU A 102 -6.81 -8.25 -3.35
CA GLU A 102 -6.55 -8.58 -1.94
C GLU A 102 -5.09 -8.27 -1.56
N GLY A 103 -4.91 -7.54 -0.45
CA GLY A 103 -3.59 -7.14 0.04
C GLY A 103 -2.94 -5.96 -0.70
N GLU A 104 -3.52 -5.47 -1.79
CA GLU A 104 -3.02 -4.29 -2.50
C GLU A 104 -3.32 -2.98 -1.74
N PHE A 105 -2.41 -2.01 -1.78
CA PHE A 105 -2.55 -0.69 -1.13
C PHE A 105 -2.87 -0.74 0.37
N LEU A 106 -2.21 -1.64 1.10
CA LEU A 106 -2.44 -1.83 2.54
C LEU A 106 -2.20 -0.53 3.33
N SER A 107 -3.23 -0.08 4.04
CA SER A 107 -3.21 1.06 4.95
C SER A 107 -3.80 0.64 6.29
N CYS A 108 -3.18 1.06 7.39
CA CYS A 108 -3.56 0.59 8.71
C CYS A 108 -3.63 1.75 9.71
N GLU A 109 -4.62 1.71 10.59
CA GLU A 109 -4.71 2.56 11.76
C GLU A 109 -4.23 1.79 12.98
N PHE A 110 -3.40 2.44 13.80
CA PHE A 110 -2.72 1.81 14.93
C PHE A 110 -3.00 2.53 16.23
N GLU A 111 -3.10 1.73 17.28
CA GLU A 111 -3.05 2.13 18.66
C GLU A 111 -1.94 1.34 19.37
N TYR A 112 -1.03 2.03 20.03
CA TYR A 112 -0.05 1.39 20.91
C TYR A 112 -0.35 1.71 22.35
N ARG A 113 -0.38 0.67 23.16
CA ARG A 113 -0.55 0.77 24.61
C ARG A 113 0.62 0.11 25.31
N LYS A 114 0.84 0.44 26.58
CA LYS A 114 1.84 -0.20 27.41
C LYS A 114 1.43 -0.27 28.86
N ASP A 115 2.12 -1.10 29.62
CA ASP A 115 2.13 -1.11 31.07
C ASP A 115 3.51 -1.57 31.57
N ASN A 116 3.59 -2.02 32.83
CA ASN A 116 4.82 -2.54 33.41
C ASN A 116 5.24 -3.92 32.86
N TYR A 117 4.36 -4.62 32.15
CA TYR A 117 4.57 -5.97 31.63
C TYR A 117 4.95 -5.98 30.15
N GLY A 118 4.51 -4.99 29.37
CA GLY A 118 4.90 -4.91 27.97
C GLY A 118 4.27 -3.76 27.20
N CYS A 119 4.40 -3.87 25.88
CA CYS A 119 3.70 -3.01 24.93
C CYS A 119 2.76 -3.86 24.07
N TYR A 120 1.64 -3.26 23.69
CA TYR A 120 0.52 -3.88 23.03
C TYR A 120 0.12 -3.06 21.81
N VAL A 121 -0.52 -3.72 20.85
CA VAL A 121 -0.95 -3.10 19.60
C VAL A 121 -2.40 -3.46 19.32
N GLY A 122 -3.19 -2.44 19.04
CA GLY A 122 -4.45 -2.54 18.34
C GLY A 122 -4.23 -2.04 16.92
N ALA A 123 -4.68 -2.78 15.91
CA ALA A 123 -4.58 -2.36 14.52
C ALA A 123 -5.85 -2.70 13.75
N THR A 124 -6.24 -1.82 12.83
CA THR A 124 -7.22 -2.15 11.80
C THR A 124 -6.66 -1.77 10.45
N CYS A 125 -6.55 -2.75 9.57
CA CYS A 125 -5.93 -2.62 8.26
C CYS A 125 -6.97 -2.77 7.16
N TYR A 126 -6.80 -1.95 6.13
CA TYR A 126 -7.62 -1.90 4.94
C TYR A 126 -6.73 -2.08 3.71
N ASP A 127 -7.17 -2.91 2.78
CA ASP A 127 -6.59 -3.04 1.45
C ASP A 127 -7.48 -2.33 0.42
N ALA A 128 -7.16 -2.50 -0.86
CA ALA A 128 -7.92 -1.96 -1.98
C ALA A 128 -9.41 -2.40 -2.01
N CYS A 129 -9.75 -3.47 -1.28
CA CYS A 129 -11.09 -4.04 -1.21
C CYS A 129 -11.87 -3.64 0.05
N GLY A 130 -11.24 -2.94 0.99
CA GLY A 130 -11.84 -2.52 2.25
C GLY A 130 -11.13 -3.15 3.43
N TRP A 131 -11.87 -3.45 4.52
CA TRP A 131 -11.27 -4.05 5.71
C TRP A 131 -10.58 -5.37 5.35
N PHE A 132 -9.33 -5.56 5.79
CA PHE A 132 -8.52 -6.73 5.44
C PHE A 132 -8.20 -7.59 6.66
N TYR A 133 -7.73 -6.97 7.75
CA TYR A 133 -7.58 -7.65 9.04
C TYR A 133 -7.53 -6.64 10.18
N SER A 134 -7.71 -7.14 11.40
CA SER A 134 -7.47 -6.41 12.64
C SER A 134 -6.58 -7.23 13.57
N VAL A 135 -5.81 -6.53 14.41
CA VAL A 135 -5.02 -7.11 15.49
C VAL A 135 -5.49 -6.48 16.80
N ASP A 136 -5.64 -7.28 17.84
CA ASP A 136 -5.87 -6.76 19.19
C ASP A 136 -5.08 -7.58 20.20
N THR A 137 -4.03 -6.96 20.76
CA THR A 137 -3.31 -7.53 21.91
C THR A 137 -3.52 -6.75 23.20
N ILE A 138 -4.36 -5.72 23.20
CA ILE A 138 -4.48 -4.78 24.34
C ILE A 138 -5.35 -5.43 25.42
N PRO A 139 -4.77 -5.82 26.57
CA PRO A 139 -5.55 -6.45 27.63
C PRO A 139 -6.51 -5.45 28.27
N PRO A 140 -7.65 -5.92 28.82
CA PRO A 140 -8.55 -5.07 29.60
C PRO A 140 -7.80 -4.35 30.73
N GLY A 141 -7.97 -3.03 30.82
CA GLY A 141 -7.36 -2.19 31.86
C GLY A 141 -6.03 -1.52 31.46
N VAL A 142 -5.45 -1.88 30.32
CA VAL A 142 -4.24 -1.21 29.81
C VAL A 142 -4.62 0.08 29.07
N ASN A 143 -4.47 1.21 29.75
CA ASN A 143 -4.92 2.52 29.28
C ASN A 143 -3.81 3.52 28.93
N GLU A 144 -2.55 3.18 29.22
CA GLU A 144 -1.42 4.08 28.92
C GLU A 144 -1.04 3.98 27.44
N PHE A 145 -1.12 5.10 26.73
CA PHE A 145 -0.71 5.21 25.34
C PHE A 145 0.81 5.22 25.19
N SER A 146 1.30 4.68 24.07
CA SER A 146 2.72 4.71 23.72
C SER A 146 2.95 5.08 22.25
N GLN A 147 4.22 5.27 21.91
CA GLN A 147 4.68 5.20 20.52
C GLN A 147 4.76 3.72 20.08
N PRO A 148 5.07 3.43 18.80
CA PRO A 148 5.31 2.06 18.36
C PRO A 148 6.27 1.32 19.28
N CYS A 149 6.08 0.02 19.43
CA CYS A 149 6.90 -0.80 20.32
C CYS A 149 8.31 -0.97 19.70
N TRP A 150 9.30 -0.20 20.18
CA TRP A 150 10.67 -0.17 19.66
C TRP A 150 11.67 -0.96 20.46
#